data_AF-A0A7V5C6J8-F1
#
_entry.id   AF-A0A7V5C6J8-F1
#
_cell.length_a   1.000
_cell.length_b   1.000
_cell.length_c   1.000
_cell.angle_alpha   90.00
_cell.angle_beta   90.00
_cell.angle_gamma   90.00
#
_symmetry.space_group_name_H-M   'P 1'
#
loop_
_entity.id
_entity.type
_entity.pdbx_description
1 polymer ?
#
loop_
_entity_poly.entity_id
_entity_poly.type
_entity_poly.pdbx_seq_one_letter_code
_entity_poly.pdbx_strand_id
1 'polypeptide(L)'
;MVASLLKTEFTYYPLKNLENMNHIASLHIDSFKDILVNKLCAIADRTDVKDYADVYCAARDEPELLGQLFHAARDKCEISGIRHILQYRLLRIPEGIERLRLKTELSPADMEKMLIIMDSGEAAIPACRLMPDISHKGT
;
A
#
# COMPACT_ATOMS: atom_id res chain seq x y z
N MET A 1 -20.40 -8.11 27.75
CA MET A 1 -20.05 -8.60 26.40
C MET A 1 -19.78 -7.38 25.53
N VAL A 2 -18.60 -7.25 24.93
CA VAL A 2 -18.34 -6.20 23.95
C VAL A 2 -18.88 -6.72 22.62
N ALA A 3 -19.98 -6.16 22.14
CA ALA A 3 -20.51 -6.51 20.82
C ALA A 3 -19.52 -6.01 19.75
N SER A 4 -19.04 -6.93 18.91
CA SER A 4 -18.21 -6.57 17.76
C SER A 4 -19.12 -6.11 16.61
N LEU A 5 -19.03 -4.84 16.26
CA LEU A 5 -19.72 -4.29 15.09
C LEU A 5 -18.89 -4.56 13.83
N LEU A 6 -19.43 -5.33 12.88
CA LEU A 6 -18.86 -5.51 11.55
C LEU A 6 -19.43 -4.45 10.61
N LYS A 7 -18.59 -3.52 10.14
CA LYS A 7 -18.97 -2.57 9.09
C LYS A 7 -18.75 -3.23 7.73
N THR A 8 -19.79 -3.29 6.90
CA THR A 8 -19.72 -3.71 5.49
C THR A 8 -20.10 -2.56 4.59
N GLU A 9 -19.32 -2.33 3.53
CA GLU A 9 -19.53 -1.25 2.57
C GLU A 9 -19.39 -1.80 1.15
N PHE A 10 -20.34 -1.46 0.29
CA PHE A 10 -20.35 -1.85 -1.11
C PHE A 10 -20.30 -0.59 -1.95
N THR A 11 -19.24 -0.41 -2.72
CA THR A 11 -19.02 0.76 -3.57
C THR A 11 -18.74 0.33 -4.99
N TYR A 12 -19.28 1.08 -5.95
CA TYR A 12 -18.84 0.97 -7.32
C TYR A 12 -17.55 1.78 -7.46
N TYR A 13 -16.41 1.08 -7.58
CA TYR A 13 -15.12 1.73 -7.70
C TYR A 13 -14.80 1.99 -9.18
N PRO A 14 -14.58 3.24 -9.61
CA PRO A 14 -14.50 3.58 -11.03
C PRO A 14 -13.13 3.27 -11.66
N LEU A 15 -12.09 3.03 -10.84
CA LEU A 15 -10.75 2.74 -11.34
C LEU A 15 -10.63 1.26 -11.72
N LYS A 16 -10.09 1.00 -12.91
CA LYS A 16 -9.85 -0.36 -13.39
C LYS A 16 -8.72 -1.02 -12.62
N ASN A 17 -8.82 -2.33 -12.41
CA ASN A 17 -7.72 -3.13 -11.90
C ASN A 17 -6.55 -3.12 -12.88
N LEU A 18 -5.33 -3.06 -12.34
CA LEU A 18 -4.08 -3.14 -13.09
C LEU A 18 -3.71 -4.58 -13.40
N GLU A 19 -4.10 -5.50 -12.52
CA GLU A 19 -3.84 -6.93 -12.62
C GLU A 19 -5.14 -7.74 -12.46
N ASN A 20 -5.06 -9.03 -12.79
CA ASN A 20 -6.19 -9.92 -12.61
C ASN A 20 -6.51 -10.09 -11.12
N MET A 21 -7.79 -10.25 -10.81
CA MET A 21 -8.23 -10.57 -9.46
C MET A 21 -7.79 -11.98 -9.06
N ASN A 22 -7.47 -12.12 -7.78
CA ASN A 22 -7.17 -13.39 -7.15
C ASN A 22 -8.47 -14.08 -6.70
N HIS A 23 -8.47 -15.41 -6.73
CA HIS A 23 -9.53 -16.23 -6.17
C HIS A 23 -9.02 -16.97 -4.95
N ILE A 24 -9.55 -16.62 -3.78
CA ILE A 24 -9.18 -17.28 -2.51
C ILE A 24 -10.47 -17.67 -1.79
N ALA A 25 -10.66 -18.97 -1.53
CA ALA A 25 -11.83 -19.49 -0.83
C ALA A 25 -13.17 -18.94 -1.40
N SER A 26 -13.29 -18.94 -2.74
CA SER A 26 -14.44 -18.43 -3.50
C SER A 26 -14.67 -16.91 -3.41
N LEU A 27 -13.76 -16.17 -2.79
CA LEU A 27 -13.76 -14.70 -2.78
C LEU A 27 -12.88 -14.18 -3.92
N HIS A 28 -13.40 -13.18 -4.63
CA HIS A 28 -12.61 -12.37 -5.55
C HIS A 28 -11.92 -11.29 -4.74
N ILE A 29 -10.59 -11.26 -4.79
CA ILE A 29 -9.75 -10.33 -4.04
C ILE A 29 -8.86 -9.62 -5.05
N ASP A 30 -8.75 -8.31 -4.93
CA ASP A 30 -7.82 -7.54 -5.77
C ASP A 30 -6.37 -8.05 -5.62
N SER A 31 -5.56 -7.80 -6.64
CA SER A 31 -4.15 -8.14 -6.57
C SER A 31 -3.45 -7.33 -5.48
N PHE A 32 -2.32 -7.84 -4.96
CA PHE A 32 -1.53 -7.11 -3.97
C PHE A 32 -1.12 -5.72 -4.49
N LYS A 33 -0.71 -5.64 -5.75
CA LYS A 33 -0.37 -4.38 -6.41
C LYS A 33 -1.57 -3.45 -6.48
N ASP A 34 -2.74 -3.95 -6.90
CA ASP A 34 -3.96 -3.15 -6.99
C ASP A 34 -4.40 -2.59 -5.62
N ILE A 35 -4.31 -3.40 -4.57
CA ILE A 35 -4.59 -2.99 -3.19
C ILE A 35 -3.67 -1.83 -2.78
N LEU A 36 -2.36 -1.97 -2.98
CA LEU A 36 -1.39 -0.94 -2.59
C LEU A 36 -1.49 0.33 -3.44
N VAL A 37 -1.73 0.21 -4.73
CA VAL A 37 -1.94 1.38 -5.59
C VAL A 37 -3.21 2.13 -5.17
N ASN A 38 -4.29 1.42 -4.82
CA ASN A 38 -5.49 2.06 -4.27
C ASN A 38 -5.21 2.79 -2.95
N LYS A 39 -4.32 2.25 -2.10
CA LYS A 39 -3.87 2.92 -0.87
C LYS A 39 -3.07 4.18 -1.18
N LEU A 40 -2.20 4.15 -2.19
CA LEU A 40 -1.50 5.35 -2.65
C LEU A 40 -2.48 6.41 -3.21
N CYS A 41 -3.45 6.03 -4.04
CA CYS A 41 -4.48 6.99 -4.49
C CYS A 41 -5.19 7.61 -3.27
N ALA A 42 -5.57 6.79 -2.28
CA ALA A 42 -6.20 7.28 -1.06
C ALA A 42 -5.30 8.22 -0.26
N ILE A 43 -4.00 7.95 -0.14
CA ILE A 43 -3.03 8.86 0.50
C ILE A 43 -2.93 10.17 -0.26
N ALA A 44 -2.99 10.17 -1.60
CA ALA A 44 -2.98 11.40 -2.39
C ALA A 44 -4.19 12.29 -2.09
N ASP A 45 -5.36 11.70 -1.81
CA ASP A 45 -6.60 12.41 -1.54
C ASP A 45 -6.75 12.79 -0.06
N ARG A 46 -6.53 11.86 0.88
CA ARG A 46 -6.77 12.03 2.33
C ARG A 46 -5.56 11.64 3.19
N THR A 47 -5.61 12.01 4.46
CA THR A 47 -4.60 11.61 5.45
C THR A 47 -5.25 10.66 6.46
N ASP A 48 -5.23 9.35 6.18
CA ASP A 48 -5.63 8.30 7.13
C ASP A 48 -4.41 7.47 7.49
N VAL A 49 -4.02 7.49 8.76
CA VAL A 49 -2.84 6.80 9.31
C VAL A 49 -2.76 5.30 8.95
N LYS A 50 -3.90 4.64 8.73
CA LYS A 50 -3.94 3.23 8.32
C LYS A 50 -3.38 3.03 6.92
N ASP A 51 -3.70 3.93 5.99
CA ASP A 51 -3.24 3.83 4.61
C ASP A 51 -1.70 3.94 4.54
N TYR A 52 -1.11 4.78 5.39
CA TYR A 52 0.35 4.90 5.55
C TYR A 52 0.97 3.64 6.15
N ALA A 53 0.36 3.09 7.21
CA ALA A 53 0.84 1.87 7.85
C ALA A 53 0.81 0.68 6.88
N ASP A 54 -0.25 0.54 6.08
CA ASP A 54 -0.40 -0.51 5.08
C ASP A 54 0.72 -0.43 4.02
N VAL A 55 0.94 0.76 3.43
CA VAL A 55 2.00 0.98 2.42
C VAL A 55 3.38 0.77 3.01
N TYR A 56 3.64 1.27 4.22
CA TYR A 56 4.90 1.04 4.91
C TYR A 56 5.17 -0.44 5.13
N CYS A 57 4.21 -1.16 5.72
CA CYS A 57 4.39 -2.58 6.04
C CYS A 57 4.61 -3.43 4.78
N ALA A 58 4.01 -3.02 3.65
CA ALA A 58 4.20 -3.70 2.38
C ALA A 58 5.56 -3.44 1.74
N ALA A 59 6.13 -2.24 1.89
CA ALA A 59 7.36 -1.83 1.22
C ALA A 59 8.62 -1.86 2.10
N ARG A 60 8.48 -2.06 3.42
CA ARG A 60 9.62 -1.97 4.37
C ARG A 60 10.76 -2.93 4.05
N ASP A 61 10.43 -4.12 3.55
CA ASP A 61 11.39 -5.19 3.26
C ASP A 61 11.89 -5.14 1.81
N GLU A 62 11.18 -4.40 0.93
CA GLU A 62 11.48 -4.26 -0.50
C GLU A 62 11.27 -2.80 -0.98
N PRO A 63 12.22 -1.88 -0.74
CA PRO A 63 12.01 -0.45 -1.05
C PRO A 63 11.84 -0.16 -2.55
N GLU A 64 12.41 -0.99 -3.42
CA GLU A 64 12.25 -0.90 -4.88
C GLU A 64 10.78 -1.04 -5.31
N LEU A 65 9.97 -1.76 -4.52
CA LEU A 65 8.53 -1.90 -4.73
C LEU A 65 7.84 -0.53 -4.75
N LEU A 66 8.27 0.40 -3.89
CA LEU A 66 7.65 1.72 -3.79
C LEU A 66 7.79 2.53 -5.09
N GLY A 67 8.94 2.44 -5.76
CA GLY A 67 9.15 3.07 -7.05
C GLY A 67 8.20 2.55 -8.12
N GLN A 68 7.98 1.23 -8.15
CA GLN A 68 7.03 0.58 -9.06
C GLN A 68 5.59 0.97 -8.74
N LEU A 69 5.23 1.02 -7.46
CA LEU A 69 3.91 1.44 -7.01
C LEU A 69 3.61 2.90 -7.34
N PHE A 70 4.59 3.81 -7.28
CA PHE A 70 4.40 5.20 -7.71
C PHE A 70 4.16 5.32 -9.22
N HIS A 71 4.83 4.51 -10.02
CA HIS A 71 4.57 4.47 -11.46
C HIS A 71 3.15 3.95 -11.74
N ALA A 72 2.79 2.84 -11.10
CA ALA A 72 1.46 2.26 -11.21
C ALA A 72 0.34 3.20 -10.72
N ALA A 73 0.59 3.97 -9.65
CA ALA A 73 -0.33 4.99 -9.15
C ALA A 73 -0.50 6.15 -10.13
N ARG A 74 0.55 6.53 -10.87
CA ARG A 74 0.42 7.53 -11.94
C ARG A 74 -0.49 7.04 -13.07
N ASP A 75 -0.40 5.76 -13.42
CA ASP A 75 -1.17 5.20 -14.53
C ASP A 75 -2.63 4.93 -14.12
N LYS A 76 -2.87 4.56 -12.84
CA LYS A 76 -4.20 4.24 -12.31
C LYS A 76 -4.95 5.45 -11.76
N CYS A 77 -4.30 6.24 -10.92
CA CYS A 77 -4.92 7.40 -10.31
C CYS A 77 -4.85 8.55 -11.32
N GLU A 78 -6.00 9.01 -11.81
CA GLU A 78 -6.12 10.11 -12.77
C GLU A 78 -5.79 11.49 -12.14
N ILE A 79 -4.73 11.55 -11.33
CA ILE A 79 -4.30 12.70 -10.54
C ILE A 79 -3.00 13.25 -11.13
N SER A 80 -3.08 14.47 -11.68
CA SER A 80 -1.90 15.16 -12.21
C SER A 80 -0.89 15.43 -11.09
N GLY A 81 0.38 15.09 -11.33
CA GLY A 81 1.45 15.30 -10.36
C GLY A 81 1.41 14.39 -9.14
N ILE A 82 0.66 13.29 -9.17
CA ILE A 82 0.51 12.36 -8.03
C ILE A 82 1.84 11.94 -7.40
N ARG A 83 2.89 11.74 -8.20
CA ARG A 83 4.23 11.41 -7.69
C ARG A 83 4.72 12.45 -6.66
N HIS A 84 4.60 13.73 -6.96
CA HIS A 84 5.04 14.81 -6.06
C HIS A 84 4.16 14.89 -4.81
N ILE A 85 2.86 14.67 -4.96
CA ILE A 85 1.91 14.63 -3.83
C ILE A 85 2.27 13.48 -2.89
N LEU A 86 2.49 12.28 -3.43
CA LEU A 86 2.85 11.10 -2.68
C LEU A 86 4.21 11.25 -2.00
N GLN A 87 5.21 11.79 -2.70
CA GLN A 87 6.51 12.09 -2.11
C GLN A 87 6.35 13.03 -0.91
N TYR A 88 5.68 14.17 -1.09
CA TYR A 88 5.46 15.11 0.00
C TYR A 88 4.68 14.50 1.18
N ARG A 89 3.66 13.68 0.91
CA ARG A 89 2.82 13.08 1.95
C ARG A 89 3.52 11.95 2.69
N LEU A 90 4.20 11.05 1.98
CA LEU A 90 4.93 9.92 2.57
C LEU A 90 6.20 10.39 3.28
N LEU A 91 6.70 11.59 2.97
CA LEU A 91 7.78 12.23 3.72
C LEU A 91 7.37 12.70 5.14
N ARG A 92 6.09 12.53 5.50
CA ARG A 92 5.54 12.92 6.80
C ARG A 92 5.10 11.69 7.58
N ILE A 93 5.42 11.67 8.87
CA ILE A 93 4.88 10.67 9.80
C ILE A 93 3.44 11.10 10.16
N PRO A 94 2.41 10.30 9.85
CA PRO A 94 1.05 10.60 10.27
C PRO A 94 0.91 10.49 11.79
N GLU A 95 0.15 11.41 12.39
CA GLU A 95 -0.17 11.35 13.82
C GLU A 95 -1.09 10.16 14.13
N GLY A 96 -0.94 9.56 15.31
CA GLY A 96 -1.84 8.52 15.82
C GLY A 96 -1.49 7.10 15.41
N ILE A 97 -0.30 6.86 14.85
CA ILE A 97 0.14 5.51 14.46
C ILE A 97 0.28 4.58 15.66
N GLU A 98 0.68 5.13 16.80
CA GLU A 98 0.80 4.45 18.08
C GLU A 98 -0.54 3.92 18.62
N ARG A 99 -1.66 4.43 18.09
CA ARG A 99 -3.02 4.04 18.48
C ARG A 99 -3.57 2.92 17.59
N LEU A 100 -2.89 2.59 16.50
CA LEU A 100 -3.32 1.53 15.61
C LEU A 100 -3.12 0.17 16.27
N ARG A 101 -4.15 -0.67 16.19
CA ARG A 101 -4.06 -2.09 16.57
C ARG A 101 -3.54 -2.88 15.39
N LEU A 102 -2.23 -2.96 15.27
CA LEU A 102 -1.54 -3.67 14.19
C LEU A 102 -1.20 -5.10 14.62
N LYS A 103 -1.10 -6.01 13.64
CA LYS A 103 -0.60 -7.37 13.87
C LYS A 103 0.91 -7.43 14.10
N THR A 104 1.62 -6.38 13.68
CA THR A 104 3.06 -6.22 13.85
C THR A 104 3.30 -4.92 14.61
N GLU A 105 4.37 -4.87 15.40
CA GLU A 105 4.78 -3.62 16.02
C GLU A 105 5.29 -2.64 14.95
N LEU A 106 4.83 -1.39 15.04
CA LEU A 106 5.24 -0.31 14.16
C LEU A 106 5.40 0.96 14.99
N SER A 107 6.61 1.48 15.07
CA SER A 107 6.90 2.74 15.76
C SER A 107 7.08 3.89 14.76
N PRO A 108 6.91 5.16 15.20
CA PRO A 108 7.28 6.32 14.39
C PRO A 108 8.72 6.25 13.86
N ALA A 109 9.65 5.74 14.67
CA ALA A 109 11.06 5.57 14.28
C ALA A 109 11.26 4.55 13.16
N ASP A 110 10.37 3.56 13.03
CA ASP A 110 10.42 2.61 11.92
C ASP A 110 9.97 3.27 10.62
N MET A 111 8.97 4.15 10.68
CA MET A 111 8.57 4.96 9.52
C MET A 111 9.68 5.92 9.07
N GLU A 112 10.44 6.49 10.00
CA GLU A 112 11.56 7.38 9.67
C GLU A 112 12.64 6.72 8.82
N LYS A 113 12.91 5.42 9.02
CA LYS A 113 13.89 4.67 8.21
C LYS A 113 13.51 4.61 6.73
N MET A 114 12.21 4.63 6.42
CA MET A 114 11.72 4.62 5.04
C MET A 114 11.81 5.99 4.36
N LEU A 115 11.76 7.10 5.13
CA LEU A 115 12.00 8.45 4.63
C LEU A 115 13.38 8.59 4.02
N ILE A 116 14.39 7.99 4.66
CA ILE A 116 15.79 8.04 4.23
C ILE A 116 15.95 7.36 2.87
N ILE A 117 15.26 6.23 2.65
CA ILE A 117 15.36 5.47 1.40
C ILE A 117 14.72 6.23 0.23
N MET A 118 13.65 7.01 0.50
CA MET A 118 12.98 7.84 -0.50
C MET A 118 13.80 9.07 -0.92
N ASP A 119 14.68 9.59 -0.06
CA ASP A 119 15.48 10.80 -0.30
C ASP A 119 16.81 10.51 -1.03
N SER A 120 17.30 9.27 -0.98
CA SER A 120 18.57 8.84 -1.60
C SER A 120 18.57 8.70 -3.14
N GLY A 121 17.49 9.08 -3.83
CA GLY A 121 17.55 9.44 -5.27
C GLY A 121 17.87 8.33 -6.30
N GLU A 122 18.15 7.09 -5.92
CA GLU A 122 18.41 5.99 -6.86
C GLU A 122 17.53 4.77 -6.57
N ALA A 123 16.35 4.74 -7.19
CA ALA A 123 15.77 3.47 -7.59
C ALA A 123 16.24 3.21 -9.02
N ALA A 124 17.49 2.75 -9.16
CA ALA A 124 17.83 1.94 -10.32
C ALA A 124 16.81 0.80 -10.35
N ILE A 125 16.16 0.57 -11.50
CA ILE A 125 15.18 -0.50 -11.66
C ILE A 125 15.96 -1.74 -12.15
N PRO A 126 16.38 -2.68 -11.30
CA PRO A 126 16.58 -4.03 -11.76
C PRO A 126 15.21 -4.72 -11.75
N ALA A 127 14.79 -5.20 -12.92
CA ALA A 127 13.66 -6.11 -13.01
C ALA A 127 14.00 -7.38 -12.22
N CYS A 128 13.39 -7.61 -11.05
CA CYS A 128 13.42 -8.94 -10.44
C CYS A 128 12.27 -9.25 -9.48
N ARG A 129 11.66 -10.41 -9.79
CA ARG A 129 10.94 -11.38 -8.97
C ARG A 129 9.65 -10.90 -8.29
N LEU A 130 8.56 -11.04 -9.04
CA LEU A 130 7.28 -11.50 -8.52
C LEU A 130 7.50 -12.50 -7.38
N MET A 131 6.95 -12.20 -6.20
CA MET A 131 6.86 -13.16 -5.11
C MET A 131 6.25 -14.47 -5.62
N PRO A 132 6.72 -15.63 -5.14
CA PRO A 132 6.15 -16.90 -5.55
C PRO A 132 4.68 -16.94 -5.19
N ASP A 133 3.85 -17.33 -6.18
CA ASP A 133 2.47 -17.73 -5.97
C ASP A 133 2.37 -18.51 -4.66
N ILE A 134 1.47 -18.09 -3.78
CA ILE A 134 1.07 -18.86 -2.62
C ILE A 134 0.22 -20.03 -3.13
N SER A 135 0.85 -20.94 -3.87
CA SER A 135 0.31 -22.24 -4.22
C SER A 135 0.37 -23.08 -2.96
N HIS A 136 -0.77 -23.18 -2.28
CA HIS A 136 -0.99 -24.26 -1.32
C HIS A 136 -0.95 -25.59 -2.08
N LYS A 137 0.20 -26.27 -2.01
CA LYS A 137 0.23 -27.73 -2.01
C LYS A 137 -0.36 -28.20 -0.69
N GLY A 138 -1.48 -28.91 -0.76
CA GLY A 138 -2.10 -29.52 0.41
C GLY A 138 -3.27 -30.41 0.03
N THR A 139 -2.93 -31.63 -0.42
CA THR A 139 -3.70 -32.89 -0.38
C THR A 139 -5.12 -32.93 -0.93
#